data_AF-A0A952KJ71-F1
#
_entry.id   AF-A0A952KJ71-F1
#
_cell.length_a   1.000
_cell.length_b   1.000
_cell.length_c   1.000
_cell.angle_alpha   90.00
_cell.angle_beta   90.00
_cell.angle_gamma   90.00
#
_symmetry.space_group_name_H-M   'P 1'
#
loop_
_entity.id
_entity.type
_entity.pdbx_description
1 polymer ?
#
loop_
_entity_poly.entity_id
_entity_poly.type
_entity_poly.pdbx_seq_one_letter_code
_entity_poly.pdbx_strand_id
1 'polypeptide(L)'
;MRLCFSTLAIAAVLAAAPVHAQTSATSPGASPSIAAEVQSADAIDRVWSGHSVRFALITTATTLYIGYYDANRQLTIAARPKSGGAWVYQKLDTWNDWDSHNYIALAVDSAGRLHVTANMHASPLTAFVSDPSGDVRTLKRVPVLVDEASERSMTYPVYLRDREGRLILKYRDGRSGNGNEVYDVLDAGKGTWSHLLTTPLTDGEGLRNTYFMGPVLGPDKQFHIAWVWRESPMAETNHDLSYAKSPDLVHWFRSDGTPLDLPIRLSKAEIVDPVPVKGGMINNNTVLGFDAEGRAVITYHKFDSAGNTQIYVARRETKGWHIAQVSHWKNYRWDFGGGGSLNAELFVSGAEPAGKGLLRVPVIRLGQSIDFIVRADTLETVEEKPVVSLADRLKKTIAVPDGMQLNVVDAAGDGDTLYALAWAARPPHRDQPSADIPDPTTLVFMTLKTAK
;
A
#
# COMPACT_ATOMS: atom_id res chain seq x y z
N MET A 1 32.58 -51.17 33.09
CA MET A 1 31.60 -50.26 33.73
C MET A 1 31.73 -48.89 33.08
N ARG A 2 30.91 -48.60 32.06
CA ARG A 2 30.81 -47.26 31.44
C ARG A 2 29.32 -46.98 31.24
N LEU A 3 28.80 -46.00 31.97
CA LEU A 3 27.44 -45.48 31.83
C LEU A 3 27.37 -44.67 30.52
N CYS A 4 26.42 -45.01 29.65
CA CYS A 4 25.97 -44.10 28.59
C CYS A 4 24.81 -43.27 29.15
N PHE A 5 25.01 -41.96 29.27
CA PHE A 5 23.94 -41.00 29.50
C PHE A 5 23.28 -40.66 28.16
N SER A 6 22.00 -41.01 28.04
CA SER A 6 21.12 -40.59 26.94
C SER A 6 20.60 -39.18 27.24
N THR A 7 21.07 -38.17 26.50
CA THR A 7 20.50 -36.83 26.49
C THR A 7 19.21 -36.81 25.68
N LEU A 8 18.09 -36.56 26.36
CA LEU A 8 16.78 -36.28 25.78
C LEU A 8 16.82 -34.86 25.18
N ALA A 9 16.77 -34.75 23.85
CA ALA A 9 16.60 -33.45 23.19
C ALA A 9 15.12 -33.07 23.22
N ILE A 10 14.77 -32.09 24.06
CA ILE A 10 13.46 -31.44 24.04
C ILE A 10 13.43 -30.57 22.79
N ALA A 11 12.67 -30.99 21.77
CA ALA A 11 12.36 -30.16 20.62
C ALA A 11 11.47 -29.00 21.09
N ALA A 12 12.06 -27.81 21.19
CA ALA A 12 11.30 -26.57 21.35
C ALA A 12 10.47 -26.35 20.10
N VAL A 13 9.15 -26.50 20.22
CA VAL A 13 8.20 -26.03 19.22
C VAL A 13 8.34 -24.51 19.18
N LEU A 14 8.99 -24.00 18.14
CA LEU A 14 8.88 -22.58 17.78
C LEU A 14 7.41 -22.34 17.41
N ALA A 15 6.63 -21.84 18.35
CA ALA A 15 5.35 -21.24 18.04
C ALA A 15 5.61 -20.07 17.08
N ALA A 16 5.14 -20.20 15.85
CA ALA A 16 5.12 -19.09 14.91
C ALA A 16 4.37 -17.93 15.58
N ALA A 17 5.03 -16.77 15.70
CA ALA A 17 4.38 -15.57 16.19
C ALA A 17 3.10 -15.32 15.36
N PRO A 18 1.97 -14.96 15.98
CA PRO A 18 0.75 -14.72 15.24
C PRO A 18 1.01 -13.65 14.18
N VAL A 19 0.70 -13.99 12.94
CA VAL A 19 0.66 -13.03 11.83
C VAL A 19 -0.45 -12.05 12.18
N HIS A 20 -0.07 -10.86 12.66
CA HIS A 20 -1.03 -9.85 13.06
C HIS A 20 -1.55 -9.12 11.82
N ALA A 21 -2.86 -8.98 11.72
CA ALA A 21 -3.58 -8.49 10.56
C ALA A 21 -3.53 -6.96 10.41
N GLN A 22 -3.14 -6.46 9.24
CA GLN A 22 -3.23 -5.04 8.86
C GLN A 22 -3.35 -4.88 7.34
N THR A 23 -3.88 -3.75 6.87
CA THR A 23 -3.97 -3.45 5.43
C THR A 23 -2.59 -3.24 4.81
N SER A 24 -2.31 -3.85 3.66
CA SER A 24 -1.07 -3.61 2.92
C SER A 24 -1.03 -2.21 2.31
N ALA A 25 0.11 -1.54 2.41
CA ALA A 25 0.37 -0.22 1.79
C ALA A 25 0.67 -0.31 0.28
N THR A 26 -0.09 -1.12 -0.47
CA THR A 26 0.11 -1.27 -1.93
C THR A 26 -0.49 -0.08 -2.68
N SER A 27 0.17 0.34 -3.77
CA SER A 27 -0.34 1.41 -4.64
C SER A 27 -1.74 1.06 -5.14
N PRO A 28 -2.69 2.02 -5.19
CA PRO A 28 -3.99 1.80 -5.80
C PRO A 28 -3.82 1.27 -7.22
N GLY A 29 -4.52 0.20 -7.60
CA GLY A 29 -4.57 -0.30 -8.98
C GLY A 29 -3.57 -1.39 -9.37
N ALA A 30 -2.55 -1.67 -8.54
CA ALA A 30 -1.65 -2.80 -8.80
C ALA A 30 -2.31 -4.11 -8.33
N SER A 31 -2.98 -4.82 -9.24
CA SER A 31 -3.32 -6.22 -9.01
C SER A 31 -2.07 -7.08 -9.24
N PRO A 32 -1.58 -7.80 -8.23
CA PRO A 32 -0.41 -8.64 -8.43
C PRO A 32 -0.71 -9.73 -9.47
N SER A 33 0.29 -10.08 -10.25
CA SER A 33 0.23 -11.21 -11.19
C SER A 33 0.34 -12.54 -10.42
N ILE A 34 -0.68 -12.87 -9.63
CA ILE A 34 -0.70 -14.11 -8.86
C ILE A 34 -1.32 -15.21 -9.70
N ALA A 35 -0.58 -16.30 -9.87
CA ALA A 35 -1.14 -17.55 -10.36
C ALA A 35 -1.92 -18.20 -9.21
N ALA A 36 -3.20 -17.85 -9.10
CA ALA A 36 -4.10 -18.42 -8.11
C ALA A 36 -5.38 -18.95 -8.75
N GLU A 37 -5.89 -20.06 -8.21
CA GLU A 37 -7.13 -20.70 -8.62
C GLU A 37 -8.25 -20.40 -7.62
N VAL A 38 -9.41 -19.98 -8.11
CA VAL A 38 -10.61 -19.73 -7.29
C VAL A 38 -11.15 -21.05 -6.75
N GLN A 39 -11.12 -21.19 -5.43
CA GLN A 39 -11.70 -22.34 -4.72
C GLN A 39 -13.15 -22.08 -4.33
N SER A 40 -13.47 -20.86 -3.92
CA SER A 40 -14.82 -20.44 -3.58
C SER A 40 -15.01 -18.94 -3.80
N ALA A 41 -16.26 -18.53 -4.02
CA ALA A 41 -16.66 -17.14 -4.20
C ALA A 41 -18.01 -16.90 -3.49
N ASP A 42 -18.06 -15.86 -2.65
CA ASP A 42 -19.25 -15.42 -1.94
C ASP A 42 -19.62 -14.00 -2.39
N ALA A 43 -20.86 -13.78 -2.79
CA ALA A 43 -21.40 -12.42 -2.89
C ALA A 43 -21.71 -11.92 -1.48
N ILE A 44 -21.03 -10.86 -1.04
CA ILE A 44 -21.15 -10.39 0.36
C ILE A 44 -22.03 -9.15 0.50
N ASP A 45 -22.00 -8.22 -0.45
CA ASP A 45 -22.87 -7.03 -0.42
C ASP A 45 -22.96 -6.33 -1.79
N ARG A 46 -23.73 -5.23 -1.86
CA ARG A 46 -23.76 -4.27 -2.96
C ARG A 46 -23.01 -2.99 -2.57
N VAL A 47 -22.18 -2.49 -3.47
CA VAL A 47 -21.22 -1.42 -3.15
C VAL A 47 -21.34 -0.21 -4.06
N TRP A 48 -20.93 0.94 -3.52
CA TRP A 48 -20.77 2.16 -4.30
C TRP A 48 -19.83 1.93 -5.49
N SER A 49 -20.29 2.32 -6.69
CA SER A 49 -19.61 2.02 -7.95
C SER A 49 -19.41 3.25 -8.85
N GLY A 50 -19.72 4.44 -8.35
CA GLY A 50 -19.58 5.70 -9.09
C GLY A 50 -18.14 6.14 -9.33
N HIS A 51 -17.20 5.67 -8.51
CA HIS A 51 -15.76 5.78 -8.73
C HIS A 51 -15.04 4.73 -7.86
N SER A 52 -13.79 4.42 -8.17
CA SER A 52 -12.97 3.48 -7.42
C SER A 52 -12.44 4.11 -6.13
N VAL A 53 -12.65 3.45 -4.99
CA VAL A 53 -12.00 3.75 -3.70
C VAL A 53 -11.36 2.49 -3.18
N ARG A 54 -10.18 2.57 -2.55
CA ARG A 54 -9.51 1.38 -2.01
C ARG A 54 -10.23 0.86 -0.76
N PHE A 55 -10.92 -0.28 -0.92
CA PHE A 55 -11.46 -1.08 0.17
C PHE A 55 -10.35 -1.84 0.91
N ALA A 56 -10.68 -2.38 2.07
CA ALA A 56 -9.74 -3.06 2.96
C ALA A 56 -10.13 -4.54 3.15
N LEU A 57 -9.11 -5.40 3.20
CA LEU A 57 -9.21 -6.80 3.59
C LEU A 57 -8.03 -7.13 4.50
N ILE A 58 -8.29 -7.64 5.70
CA ILE A 58 -7.26 -8.12 6.63
C ILE A 58 -7.65 -9.49 7.21
N THR A 59 -6.66 -10.30 7.56
CA THR A 59 -6.89 -11.65 8.08
C THR A 59 -6.09 -11.86 9.37
N THR A 60 -6.77 -12.28 10.45
CA THR A 60 -6.13 -12.73 11.69
C THR A 60 -5.97 -14.25 11.65
N ALA A 61 -5.45 -14.88 12.71
CA ALA A 61 -5.43 -16.33 12.82
C ALA A 61 -6.81 -16.99 12.70
N THR A 62 -7.89 -16.27 13.06
CA THR A 62 -9.24 -16.86 13.17
C THR A 62 -10.32 -16.12 12.38
N THR A 63 -10.07 -14.88 11.96
CA THR A 63 -11.12 -13.97 11.49
C THR A 63 -10.68 -13.23 10.22
N LEU A 64 -11.62 -13.03 9.32
CA LEU A 64 -11.52 -12.16 8.15
C LEU A 64 -12.26 -10.86 8.47
N TYR A 65 -11.66 -9.72 8.15
CA TYR A 65 -12.30 -8.41 8.23
C TYR A 65 -12.25 -7.72 6.88
N ILE A 66 -13.36 -7.11 6.49
CA ILE A 66 -13.50 -6.34 5.25
C ILE A 66 -14.06 -4.96 5.60
N GLY A 67 -13.48 -3.92 5.02
CA GLY A 67 -14.01 -2.56 5.10
C GLY A 67 -14.31 -2.04 3.70
N TYR A 68 -15.53 -1.55 3.47
CA TYR A 68 -15.98 -1.07 2.17
C TYR A 68 -17.02 0.04 2.30
N TYR A 69 -17.34 0.71 1.20
CA TYR A 69 -18.48 1.63 1.12
C TYR A 69 -19.67 0.92 0.45
N ASP A 70 -20.78 0.80 1.17
CA ASP A 70 -21.98 0.13 0.69
C ASP A 70 -22.67 0.91 -0.44
N ALA A 71 -23.77 0.39 -0.98
CA ALA A 71 -24.53 1.05 -2.05
C ALA A 71 -25.02 2.48 -1.70
N ASN A 72 -25.16 2.80 -0.41
CA ASN A 72 -25.51 4.14 0.09
C ASN A 72 -24.27 5.01 0.36
N ARG A 73 -23.08 4.55 -0.04
CA ARG A 73 -21.77 5.16 0.25
C ARG A 73 -21.39 5.13 1.73
N GLN A 74 -22.08 4.35 2.56
CA GLN A 74 -21.80 4.28 3.99
C GLN A 74 -20.64 3.32 4.26
N LEU A 75 -19.69 3.73 5.09
CA LEU A 75 -18.61 2.84 5.54
C LEU A 75 -19.22 1.65 6.30
N THR A 76 -18.96 0.45 5.81
CA THR A 76 -19.43 -0.81 6.39
C THR A 76 -18.25 -1.73 6.64
N ILE A 77 -18.20 -2.29 7.84
CA ILE A 77 -17.20 -3.29 8.24
C ILE A 77 -17.89 -4.65 8.36
N ALA A 78 -17.41 -5.63 7.61
CA ALA A 78 -17.87 -7.01 7.67
C ALA A 78 -16.81 -7.92 8.28
N ALA A 79 -17.24 -8.92 9.04
CA ALA A 79 -16.34 -9.94 9.60
C ALA A 79 -16.93 -11.35 9.49
N ARG A 80 -16.04 -12.34 9.35
CA ARG A 80 -16.40 -13.76 9.33
C ARG A 80 -15.27 -14.61 9.94
N PRO A 81 -15.58 -15.71 10.66
CA PRO A 81 -14.58 -16.70 11.00
C PRO A 81 -13.91 -17.32 9.76
N LYS A 82 -12.61 -17.57 9.81
CA LYS A 82 -11.87 -18.29 8.76
C LYS A 82 -12.37 -19.72 8.57
N SER A 83 -12.87 -20.35 9.65
CA SER A 83 -13.48 -21.68 9.63
C SER A 83 -14.83 -21.74 8.88
N GLY A 84 -15.36 -20.60 8.43
CA GLY A 84 -16.66 -20.49 7.77
C GLY A 84 -17.77 -19.97 8.71
N GLY A 85 -18.94 -19.73 8.14
CA GLY A 85 -20.10 -19.18 8.85
C GLY A 85 -20.70 -17.97 8.16
N ALA A 86 -21.65 -17.32 8.83
CA ALA A 86 -22.27 -16.09 8.32
C ALA A 86 -21.34 -14.88 8.50
N TRP A 87 -21.46 -13.91 7.59
CA TRP A 87 -20.87 -12.59 7.75
C TRP A 87 -21.66 -11.78 8.77
N VAL A 88 -20.95 -11.03 9.62
CA VAL A 88 -21.51 -10.03 10.54
C VAL A 88 -21.12 -8.66 10.04
N TYR A 89 -22.06 -7.71 10.02
CA TYR A 89 -21.86 -6.38 9.45
C TYR A 89 -22.08 -5.29 10.51
N GLN A 90 -21.27 -4.25 10.46
CA GLN A 90 -21.46 -3.00 11.20
C GLN A 90 -21.38 -1.82 10.24
N LYS A 91 -22.43 -1.01 10.19
CA LYS A 91 -22.44 0.27 9.47
C LYS A 91 -21.95 1.39 10.39
N LEU A 92 -21.04 2.21 9.90
CA LEU A 92 -20.41 3.29 10.66
C LEU A 92 -20.96 4.65 10.19
N ASP A 93 -20.93 5.65 11.06
CA ASP A 93 -21.51 6.98 10.83
C ASP A 93 -20.61 7.89 9.98
N THR A 94 -20.21 7.38 8.81
CA THR A 94 -19.41 8.13 7.83
C THR A 94 -19.71 7.65 6.41
N TRP A 95 -19.81 8.59 5.48
CA TRP A 95 -20.22 8.36 4.10
C TRP A 95 -19.18 8.93 3.15
N ASN A 96 -18.80 8.15 2.13
CA ASN A 96 -17.93 8.64 1.08
C ASN A 96 -18.70 9.58 0.15
N ASP A 97 -18.07 10.67 -0.25
CA ASP A 97 -18.55 11.48 -1.37
C ASP A 97 -17.90 11.02 -2.68
N TRP A 98 -17.60 11.90 -3.63
CA TRP A 98 -17.00 11.56 -4.93
C TRP A 98 -15.46 11.55 -4.91
N ASP A 99 -14.85 11.16 -3.79
CA ASP A 99 -13.40 11.29 -3.58
C ASP A 99 -12.71 9.92 -3.51
N SER A 100 -11.79 9.66 -4.43
CA SER A 100 -11.10 8.36 -4.49
C SER A 100 -9.99 8.22 -3.46
N HIS A 101 -9.58 9.31 -2.78
CA HIS A 101 -8.53 9.31 -1.77
C HIS A 101 -8.99 8.78 -0.40
N ASN A 102 -10.30 8.61 -0.23
CA ASN A 102 -10.96 8.19 1.01
C ASN A 102 -10.78 6.70 1.30
N TYR A 103 -9.53 6.22 1.36
CA TYR A 103 -9.18 4.83 1.61
C TYR A 103 -9.66 4.36 2.98
N ILE A 104 -9.75 3.04 3.13
CA ILE A 104 -10.06 2.37 4.38
C ILE A 104 -8.79 1.66 4.88
N ALA A 105 -8.42 1.90 6.13
CA ALA A 105 -7.34 1.21 6.83
C ALA A 105 -7.89 0.42 8.01
N LEU A 106 -7.47 -0.85 8.13
CA LEU A 106 -7.87 -1.76 9.20
C LEU A 106 -6.63 -2.37 9.85
N ALA A 107 -6.69 -2.58 11.16
CA ALA A 107 -5.71 -3.39 11.89
C ALA A 107 -6.31 -4.00 13.16
N VAL A 108 -5.77 -5.12 13.63
CA VAL A 108 -6.10 -5.67 14.95
C VAL A 108 -4.91 -5.53 15.87
N ASP A 109 -5.05 -4.85 17.01
CA ASP A 109 -3.95 -4.70 17.97
C ASP A 109 -3.68 -5.98 18.78
N SER A 110 -2.61 -5.98 19.58
CA SER A 110 -2.24 -7.15 20.40
C SER A 110 -3.20 -7.41 21.57
N ALA A 111 -4.13 -6.50 21.85
CA ALA A 111 -5.20 -6.68 22.82
C ALA A 111 -6.49 -7.21 22.17
N GLY A 112 -6.50 -7.46 20.85
CA GLY A 112 -7.65 -7.99 20.10
C GLY A 112 -8.61 -6.92 19.59
N ARG A 113 -8.35 -5.62 19.78
CA ARG A 113 -9.23 -4.56 19.27
C ARG A 113 -9.01 -4.37 17.78
N LEU A 114 -10.10 -4.29 17.03
CA LEU A 114 -10.13 -3.84 15.65
C LEU A 114 -10.10 -2.30 15.62
N HIS A 115 -9.12 -1.76 14.90
CA HIS A 115 -8.98 -0.34 14.61
C HIS A 115 -9.37 -0.09 13.15
N VAL A 116 -10.16 0.96 12.93
CA VAL A 116 -10.66 1.39 11.62
C VAL A 116 -10.36 2.87 11.47
N THR A 117 -9.67 3.25 10.40
CA THR A 117 -9.46 4.66 10.04
C THR A 117 -9.74 4.84 8.57
N ALA A 118 -10.63 5.75 8.19
CA ALA A 118 -11.13 5.83 6.82
C ALA A 118 -11.74 7.19 6.48
N ASN A 119 -12.09 7.41 5.20
CA ASN A 119 -12.87 8.56 4.74
C ASN A 119 -12.22 9.93 4.99
N MET A 120 -10.91 10.04 4.74
CA MET A 120 -10.17 11.28 4.97
C MET A 120 -9.34 11.70 3.76
N HIS A 121 -9.63 12.91 3.28
CA HIS A 121 -8.77 13.66 2.37
C HIS A 121 -8.67 15.11 2.86
N ALA A 122 -7.51 15.45 3.43
CA ALA A 122 -7.26 16.71 4.12
C ALA A 122 -8.37 17.08 5.14
N SER A 123 -8.91 16.06 5.82
CA SER A 123 -10.12 16.13 6.64
C SER A 123 -9.81 15.76 8.11
N PRO A 124 -10.70 16.10 9.06
CA PRO A 124 -10.54 15.66 10.44
C PRO A 124 -10.56 14.14 10.58
N LEU A 125 -9.97 13.65 11.67
CA LEU A 125 -9.94 12.22 12.02
C LEU A 125 -11.32 11.57 11.89
N THR A 126 -11.34 10.43 11.21
CA THR A 126 -12.45 9.48 11.25
C THR A 126 -11.89 8.11 11.63
N ALA A 127 -12.00 7.79 12.91
CA ALA A 127 -11.53 6.53 13.47
C ALA A 127 -12.59 5.84 14.34
N PHE A 128 -12.53 4.51 14.37
CA PHE A 128 -13.37 3.65 15.18
C PHE A 128 -12.54 2.53 15.78
N VAL A 129 -12.84 2.17 17.03
CA VAL A 129 -12.13 1.09 17.74
C VAL A 129 -13.17 0.18 18.39
N SER A 130 -12.98 -1.13 18.24
CA SER A 130 -13.83 -2.13 18.89
C SER A 130 -13.39 -2.33 20.34
N ASP A 131 -14.18 -3.07 21.12
CA ASP A 131 -13.65 -3.63 22.36
C ASP A 131 -12.66 -4.79 22.07
N PRO A 132 -11.95 -5.33 23.09
CA PRO A 132 -10.98 -6.41 22.93
C PRO A 132 -11.49 -7.72 22.29
N SER A 133 -12.81 -7.90 22.13
CA SER A 133 -13.35 -9.06 21.41
C SER A 133 -13.08 -9.02 19.91
N GLY A 134 -12.81 -7.83 19.36
CA GLY A 134 -12.67 -7.62 17.92
C GLY A 134 -13.99 -7.77 17.15
N ASP A 135 -15.13 -7.83 17.83
CA ASP A 135 -16.45 -7.89 17.19
C ASP A 135 -16.79 -6.53 16.56
N VAL A 136 -17.08 -6.54 15.26
CA VAL A 136 -17.41 -5.33 14.49
C VAL A 136 -18.59 -4.55 15.07
N ARG A 137 -19.52 -5.23 15.75
CA ARG A 137 -20.71 -4.59 16.37
C ARG A 137 -20.37 -3.72 17.58
N THR A 138 -19.15 -3.85 18.10
CA THR A 138 -18.66 -3.08 19.25
C THR A 138 -17.85 -1.85 18.85
N LEU A 139 -17.64 -1.63 17.53
CA LEU A 139 -16.95 -0.47 17.00
C LEU A 139 -17.62 0.83 17.47
N LYS A 140 -16.83 1.71 18.08
CA LYS A 140 -17.25 3.05 18.50
C LYS A 140 -16.34 4.11 17.91
N ARG A 141 -16.92 5.24 17.51
CA ARG A 141 -16.17 6.40 17.02
C ARG A 141 -15.21 6.89 18.10
N VAL A 142 -13.97 7.13 17.71
CA VAL A 142 -12.93 7.74 18.55
C VAL A 142 -12.66 9.14 17.99
N PRO A 143 -12.98 10.21 18.75
CA PRO A 143 -12.90 11.58 18.23
C PRO A 143 -11.48 12.11 18.11
N VAL A 144 -10.55 11.58 18.91
CA VAL A 144 -9.13 11.98 18.96
C VAL A 144 -8.30 10.75 19.29
N LEU A 145 -7.18 10.52 18.59
CA LEU A 145 -6.22 9.45 18.93
C LEU A 145 -5.12 9.99 19.85
N VAL A 146 -4.46 11.07 19.43
CA VAL A 146 -3.33 11.71 20.11
C VAL A 146 -3.69 13.14 20.52
N ASP A 147 -3.96 14.02 19.56
CA ASP A 147 -4.36 15.41 19.83
C ASP A 147 -5.23 16.01 18.72
N GLU A 148 -6.26 16.75 19.10
CA GLU A 148 -7.25 17.31 18.17
C GLU A 148 -6.67 18.37 17.21
N ALA A 149 -5.53 18.99 17.53
CA ALA A 149 -4.96 20.05 16.73
C ALA A 149 -4.18 19.50 15.52
N SER A 150 -3.49 18.36 15.69
CA SER A 150 -2.75 17.67 14.63
C SER A 150 -3.63 16.72 13.77
N GLU A 151 -4.86 16.46 14.21
CA GLU A 151 -5.77 15.49 13.58
C GLU A 151 -6.86 16.14 12.72
N ARG A 152 -6.59 17.32 12.16
CA ARG A 152 -7.57 18.15 11.42
C ARG A 152 -7.48 18.04 9.90
N SER A 153 -6.33 17.60 9.38
CA SER A 153 -6.07 17.55 7.93
C SER A 153 -5.42 16.24 7.51
N MET A 154 -5.99 15.13 7.97
CA MET A 154 -5.46 13.80 7.74
C MET A 154 -5.82 13.27 6.34
N THR A 155 -4.92 12.49 5.76
CA THR A 155 -5.09 11.77 4.48
C THR A 155 -4.28 10.47 4.50
N TYR A 156 -4.71 9.45 3.75
CA TYR A 156 -3.99 8.19 3.53
C TYR A 156 -3.57 7.44 4.82
N PRO A 157 -4.52 7.07 5.69
CA PRO A 157 -4.19 6.25 6.84
C PRO A 157 -3.60 4.90 6.41
N VAL A 158 -2.55 4.47 7.09
CA VAL A 158 -1.90 3.16 6.92
C VAL A 158 -1.54 2.63 8.30
N TYR A 159 -1.98 1.41 8.61
CA TYR A 159 -1.47 0.69 9.76
C TYR A 159 -0.23 -0.12 9.39
N LEU A 160 0.81 -0.02 10.21
CA LEU A 160 2.00 -0.86 10.13
C LEU A 160 2.44 -1.31 11.53
N ARG A 161 3.47 -2.14 11.61
CA ARG A 161 4.10 -2.52 12.86
C ARG A 161 5.57 -2.21 12.83
N ASP A 162 6.09 -1.79 13.98
CA ASP A 162 7.52 -1.75 14.21
C ASP A 162 8.08 -3.17 14.47
N ARG A 163 9.38 -3.24 14.77
CA ARG A 163 10.07 -4.52 15.00
C ARG A 163 9.67 -5.17 16.33
N GLU A 164 9.21 -4.35 17.28
CA GLU A 164 8.69 -4.77 18.57
C GLU A 164 7.24 -5.27 18.47
N GLY A 165 6.62 -5.12 17.30
CA GLY A 165 5.25 -5.55 17.02
C GLY A 165 4.18 -4.57 17.50
N ARG A 166 4.57 -3.36 17.94
CA ARG A 166 3.62 -2.29 18.31
C ARG A 166 2.90 -1.83 17.06
N LEU A 167 1.62 -1.49 17.22
CA LEU A 167 0.82 -0.98 16.12
C LEU A 167 1.14 0.50 15.91
N ILE A 168 1.45 0.86 14.67
CA ILE A 168 1.77 2.21 14.22
C ILE A 168 0.68 2.66 13.25
N LEU A 169 0.22 3.90 13.40
CA LEU A 169 -0.63 4.59 12.42
C LEU A 169 0.23 5.62 11.71
N LYS A 170 0.43 5.42 10.40
CA LYS A 170 0.99 6.41 9.49
C LYS A 170 -0.14 7.16 8.81
N TYR A 171 -0.01 8.48 8.69
CA TYR A 171 -0.88 9.29 7.86
C TYR A 171 -0.14 10.52 7.33
N ARG A 172 -0.73 11.16 6.33
CA ARG A 172 -0.31 12.47 5.86
C ARG A 172 -1.15 13.54 6.55
N ASP A 173 -0.50 14.47 7.24
CA ASP A 173 -1.13 15.68 7.75
C ASP A 173 -0.91 16.83 6.76
N GLY A 174 -1.98 17.56 6.42
CA GLY A 174 -1.96 18.72 5.55
C GLY A 174 -2.53 18.50 4.14
N ARG A 175 -2.34 19.49 3.27
CA ARG A 175 -2.92 19.57 1.92
C ARG A 175 -1.85 19.46 0.84
N SER A 176 -2.24 19.22 -0.41
CA SER A 176 -1.31 19.37 -1.55
C SER A 176 -0.77 20.79 -1.58
N GLY A 177 0.54 20.94 -1.40
CA GLY A 177 1.26 22.22 -1.25
C GLY A 177 2.03 22.31 0.07
N ASN A 178 1.54 21.66 1.12
CA ASN A 178 2.10 21.68 2.46
C ASN A 178 1.58 20.48 3.26
N GLY A 179 2.26 19.33 3.18
CA GLY A 179 1.88 18.15 3.93
C GLY A 179 3.08 17.35 4.44
N ASN A 180 2.92 16.78 5.62
CA ASN A 180 3.93 16.07 6.39
C ASN A 180 3.51 14.63 6.62
N GLU A 181 4.48 13.73 6.75
CA GLU A 181 4.21 12.37 7.18
C GLU A 181 4.33 12.26 8.70
N VAL A 182 3.27 11.71 9.31
CA VAL A 182 3.13 11.54 10.76
C VAL A 182 3.03 10.05 11.08
N TYR A 183 3.63 9.66 12.20
CA TYR A 183 3.64 8.31 12.72
C TYR A 183 3.22 8.36 14.18
N ASP A 184 2.16 7.64 14.52
CA ASP A 184 1.70 7.44 15.90
C ASP A 184 1.88 6.01 16.32
N VAL A 185 2.12 5.78 17.61
CA VAL A 185 2.29 4.44 18.19
C VAL A 185 1.24 4.18 19.26
N LEU A 186 0.67 2.98 19.25
CA LEU A 186 -0.30 2.51 20.22
C LEU A 186 0.38 1.82 21.41
N ASP A 187 0.07 2.26 22.63
CA ASP A 187 0.21 1.44 23.84
C ASP A 187 -1.01 0.53 23.94
N ALA A 188 -0.89 -0.71 23.44
CA ALA A 188 -2.01 -1.64 23.38
C ALA A 188 -2.51 -2.06 24.79
N GLY A 189 -1.66 -2.03 25.81
CA GLY A 189 -2.08 -2.33 27.18
C GLY A 189 -3.04 -1.28 27.73
N LYS A 190 -2.82 -0.01 27.38
CA LYS A 190 -3.66 1.12 27.81
C LYS A 190 -4.75 1.51 26.81
N GLY A 191 -4.60 1.15 25.54
CA GLY A 191 -5.49 1.60 24.47
C GLY A 191 -5.31 3.07 24.09
N THR A 192 -4.13 3.62 24.30
CA THR A 192 -3.83 5.05 24.06
C THR A 192 -2.78 5.21 22.98
N TRP A 193 -2.98 6.18 22.09
CA TRP A 193 -2.01 6.54 21.06
C TRP A 193 -1.11 7.70 21.52
N SER A 194 0.07 7.80 20.93
CA SER A 194 0.99 8.93 21.09
C SER A 194 1.83 9.10 19.83
N HIS A 195 2.27 10.33 19.55
CA HIS A 195 3.24 10.62 18.50
C HIS A 195 4.49 9.74 18.66
N LEU A 196 4.87 9.00 17.61
CA LEU A 196 6.13 8.24 17.58
C LEU A 196 7.33 9.17 17.40
N LEU A 197 7.16 10.20 16.59
CA LEU A 197 8.17 11.24 16.33
C LEU A 197 7.78 12.54 17.04
N THR A 198 8.73 13.22 17.64
CA THR A 198 8.49 14.55 18.24
C THR A 198 8.47 15.69 17.22
N THR A 199 8.82 15.39 15.96
CA THR A 199 8.83 16.32 14.82
C THR A 199 8.36 15.58 13.57
N PRO A 200 7.76 16.27 12.57
CA PRO A 200 7.44 15.65 11.30
C PRO A 200 8.64 14.91 10.67
N LEU A 201 8.37 13.84 9.93
CA LEU A 201 9.45 13.12 9.22
C LEU A 201 10.16 14.04 8.21
N THR A 202 9.41 14.90 7.52
CA THR A 202 9.93 15.81 6.50
C THR A 202 9.40 17.21 6.64
N ASP A 203 10.12 18.18 6.08
CA ASP A 203 9.76 19.59 6.08
C ASP A 203 9.91 20.12 4.65
N GLY A 204 8.77 20.46 4.05
CA GLY A 204 8.68 21.07 2.72
C GLY A 204 9.00 22.57 2.72
N GLU A 205 9.33 23.15 3.88
CA GLU A 205 9.74 24.53 4.08
C GLU A 205 8.68 25.56 3.62
N GLY A 206 7.41 25.14 3.55
CA GLY A 206 6.32 25.92 2.98
C GLY A 206 6.39 26.12 1.46
N LEU A 207 7.31 25.43 0.78
CA LEU A 207 7.58 25.58 -0.65
C LEU A 207 7.12 24.37 -1.47
N ARG A 208 7.11 23.17 -0.87
CA ARG A 208 6.88 21.91 -1.57
C ARG A 208 6.27 20.85 -0.67
N ASN A 209 5.92 19.71 -1.27
CA ASN A 209 5.46 18.51 -0.56
C ASN A 209 6.41 17.37 -0.75
N THR A 210 6.22 16.37 0.09
CA THR A 210 6.72 15.02 -0.07
C THR A 210 5.55 14.04 -0.23
N TYR A 211 5.77 12.99 -1.02
CA TYR A 211 4.83 11.88 -1.15
C TYR A 211 5.59 10.56 -1.03
N PHE A 212 5.33 9.85 0.06
CA PHE A 212 6.07 8.64 0.43
C PHE A 212 5.39 7.36 -0.05
N MET A 213 6.24 6.42 -0.43
CA MET A 213 5.97 5.01 -0.54
C MET A 213 6.72 4.26 0.56
N GLY A 214 6.06 3.29 1.18
CA GLY A 214 6.52 2.61 2.39
C GLY A 214 5.96 3.25 3.67
N PRO A 215 6.56 2.99 4.85
CA PRO A 215 7.74 2.17 5.05
C PRO A 215 7.52 0.69 4.73
N VAL A 216 8.51 0.04 4.12
CA VAL A 216 8.53 -1.41 3.87
C VAL A 216 9.65 -2.02 4.70
N LEU A 217 9.33 -3.04 5.51
CA LEU A 217 10.36 -3.79 6.24
C LEU A 217 11.12 -4.70 5.27
N GLY A 218 12.40 -4.42 5.07
CA GLY A 218 13.28 -5.16 4.18
C GLY A 218 13.83 -6.45 4.78
N PRO A 219 14.45 -7.31 3.95
CA PRO A 219 15.13 -8.52 4.40
C PRO A 219 16.26 -8.25 5.41
N ASP A 220 16.87 -7.06 5.35
CA ASP A 220 17.91 -6.56 6.25
C ASP A 220 17.37 -6.10 7.63
N LYS A 221 16.06 -6.24 7.85
CA LYS A 221 15.34 -5.82 9.07
C LYS A 221 15.37 -4.31 9.29
N GLN A 222 15.48 -3.52 8.22
CA GLN A 222 15.28 -2.07 8.24
C GLN A 222 13.98 -1.72 7.53
N PHE A 223 13.36 -0.62 7.96
CA PHE A 223 12.26 0.01 7.24
C PHE A 223 12.84 0.90 6.15
N HIS A 224 12.33 0.76 4.93
CA HIS A 224 12.75 1.53 3.77
C HIS A 224 11.61 2.43 3.32
N ILE A 225 11.93 3.68 2.98
CA ILE A 225 11.00 4.61 2.35
C ILE A 225 11.62 5.16 1.06
N ALA A 226 10.75 5.44 0.09
CA ALA A 226 11.08 6.21 -1.09
C ALA A 226 10.04 7.32 -1.23
N TRP A 227 10.43 8.48 -1.73
CA TRP A 227 9.49 9.57 -1.96
C TRP A 227 9.89 10.45 -3.13
N VAL A 228 8.95 11.28 -3.55
CA VAL A 228 9.19 12.36 -4.50
C VAL A 228 8.86 13.70 -3.85
N TRP A 229 9.49 14.75 -4.34
CA TRP A 229 9.15 16.12 -4.00
C TRP A 229 8.14 16.67 -4.99
N ARG A 230 7.31 17.64 -4.57
CA ARG A 230 6.34 18.30 -5.45
C ARG A 230 6.22 19.79 -5.15
N GLU A 231 6.54 20.62 -6.14
CA GLU A 231 6.56 22.08 -6.01
C GLU A 231 5.17 22.74 -5.97
N SER A 232 4.11 22.09 -6.47
CA SER A 232 2.76 22.66 -6.47
C SER A 232 1.68 21.59 -6.27
N PRO A 233 0.39 21.92 -6.15
CA PRO A 233 -0.66 20.90 -6.12
C PRO A 233 -0.76 20.05 -7.40
N MET A 234 -0.13 20.49 -8.50
CA MET A 234 -0.20 19.82 -9.81
C MET A 234 0.73 18.61 -9.90
N ALA A 235 0.20 17.47 -10.33
CA ALA A 235 0.91 16.19 -10.34
C ALA A 235 2.19 16.20 -11.21
N GLU A 236 2.20 16.94 -12.32
CA GLU A 236 3.35 17.08 -13.20
C GLU A 236 4.53 17.83 -12.57
N THR A 237 4.34 18.42 -11.38
CA THR A 237 5.40 19.08 -10.62
C THR A 237 6.12 18.15 -9.65
N ASN A 238 5.91 16.83 -9.72
CA ASN A 238 6.76 15.87 -9.00
C ASN A 238 8.19 15.86 -9.58
N HIS A 239 9.18 15.68 -8.72
CA HIS A 239 10.60 15.67 -9.06
C HIS A 239 11.42 14.94 -7.98
N ASP A 240 12.70 14.71 -8.26
CA ASP A 240 13.72 14.20 -7.34
C ASP A 240 13.30 12.96 -6.54
N LEU A 241 13.57 11.77 -7.09
CA LEU A 241 13.38 10.52 -6.36
C LEU A 241 14.35 10.48 -5.18
N SER A 242 13.83 10.25 -3.99
CA SER A 242 14.58 10.27 -2.74
C SER A 242 14.39 8.98 -1.93
N TYR A 243 15.32 8.70 -1.02
CA TYR A 243 15.33 7.47 -0.21
C TYR A 243 15.85 7.70 1.21
N ALA A 244 15.34 6.89 2.14
CA ALA A 244 15.90 6.73 3.48
C ALA A 244 15.57 5.34 4.04
N LYS A 245 16.31 4.94 5.07
CA LYS A 245 16.06 3.72 5.84
C LYS A 245 16.12 3.98 7.33
N SER A 246 15.42 3.16 8.11
CA SER A 246 15.36 3.28 9.56
C SER A 246 15.29 1.90 10.23
N PRO A 247 16.04 1.66 11.33
CA PRO A 247 15.89 0.43 12.08
C PRO A 247 14.61 0.40 12.94
N ASP A 248 14.04 1.55 13.30
CA ASP A 248 13.02 1.68 14.37
C ASP A 248 11.91 2.70 14.08
N LEU A 249 11.85 3.23 12.86
CA LEU A 249 10.97 4.33 12.41
C LEU A 249 11.21 5.68 13.11
N VAL A 250 12.20 5.77 14.00
CA VAL A 250 12.55 6.98 14.76
C VAL A 250 13.85 7.60 14.24
N HIS A 251 14.89 6.79 14.08
CA HIS A 251 16.20 7.21 13.60
C HIS A 251 16.33 6.90 12.11
N TRP A 252 16.63 7.90 11.29
CA TRP A 252 16.66 7.75 9.84
C TRP A 252 18.07 7.93 9.29
N PHE A 253 18.35 7.18 8.23
CA PHE A 253 19.67 7.10 7.62
C PHE A 253 19.53 7.12 6.09
N ARG A 254 20.55 7.66 5.43
CA ARG A 254 20.80 7.43 4.01
C ARG A 254 21.10 5.96 3.74
N SER A 255 21.07 5.58 2.48
CA SER A 255 21.39 4.23 2.01
C SER A 255 22.79 3.77 2.41
N ASP A 256 23.75 4.70 2.51
CA ASP A 256 25.13 4.48 2.95
C ASP A 256 25.32 4.41 4.48
N GLY A 257 24.25 4.61 5.26
CA GLY A 257 24.30 4.59 6.72
C GLY A 257 24.62 5.95 7.35
N THR A 258 24.77 7.02 6.57
CA THR A 258 24.89 8.38 7.11
C THR A 258 23.58 8.78 7.80
N PRO A 259 23.59 9.25 9.07
CA PRO A 259 22.39 9.74 9.74
C PRO A 259 21.72 10.90 9.01
N LEU A 260 20.40 10.98 9.13
CA LEU A 260 19.57 12.09 8.66
C LEU A 260 18.91 12.78 9.85
N ASP A 261 19.11 14.09 9.94
CA ASP A 261 18.42 14.92 10.92
C ASP A 261 16.95 15.11 10.50
N LEU A 262 16.04 15.01 11.48
CA LEU A 262 14.63 15.30 11.26
C LEU A 262 14.31 16.76 11.62
N PRO A 263 13.40 17.42 10.89
CA PRO A 263 12.73 16.92 9.68
C PRO A 263 13.66 16.87 8.45
N ILE A 264 13.52 15.87 7.59
CA ILE A 264 14.31 15.75 6.35
C ILE A 264 13.84 16.83 5.36
N ARG A 265 14.77 17.70 4.95
CA ARG A 265 14.59 18.75 3.93
C ARG A 265 15.23 18.34 2.61
N LEU A 266 14.77 18.92 1.49
CA LEU A 266 15.31 18.62 0.16
C LEU A 266 16.85 18.78 0.10
N SER A 267 17.39 19.84 0.72
CA SER A 267 18.84 20.11 0.76
C SER A 267 19.67 19.07 1.54
N LYS A 268 19.02 18.23 2.34
CA LYS A 268 19.63 17.17 3.16
C LYS A 268 19.16 15.77 2.77
N ALA A 269 18.15 15.63 1.92
CA ALA A 269 17.68 14.35 1.43
C ALA A 269 18.78 13.63 0.62
N GLU A 270 18.72 12.31 0.60
CA GLU A 270 19.45 11.53 -0.39
C GLU A 270 18.62 11.48 -1.68
N ILE A 271 19.12 12.13 -2.74
CA ILE A 271 18.54 12.06 -4.07
C ILE A 271 19.08 10.81 -4.77
N VAL A 272 18.18 9.87 -5.09
CA VAL A 272 18.44 8.66 -5.86
C VAL A 272 18.57 9.00 -7.34
N ASP A 273 17.60 9.73 -7.88
CA ASP A 273 17.55 10.17 -9.28
C ASP A 273 16.99 11.59 -9.38
N PRO A 274 17.76 12.58 -9.86
CA PRO A 274 17.35 13.97 -9.94
C PRO A 274 16.43 14.24 -11.13
N VAL A 275 15.26 13.60 -11.15
CA VAL A 275 14.26 13.78 -12.21
C VAL A 275 13.65 15.17 -12.11
N PRO A 276 13.68 16.00 -13.17
CA PRO A 276 13.17 17.36 -13.10
C PRO A 276 11.63 17.38 -13.04
N VAL A 277 11.08 18.52 -12.63
CA VAL A 277 9.66 18.86 -12.82
C VAL A 277 9.27 18.62 -14.28
N LYS A 278 8.08 18.03 -14.50
CA LYS A 278 7.59 17.57 -15.81
C LYS A 278 8.47 16.49 -16.47
N GLY A 279 9.31 15.82 -15.68
CA GLY A 279 10.12 14.68 -16.12
C GLY A 279 9.37 13.35 -16.18
N GLY A 280 8.05 13.33 -16.00
CA GLY A 280 7.22 12.13 -16.16
C GLY A 280 7.18 11.20 -14.94
N MET A 281 7.51 11.69 -13.75
CA MET A 281 7.43 10.95 -12.47
C MET A 281 6.14 11.25 -11.73
N ILE A 282 5.45 10.23 -11.22
CA ILE A 282 4.23 10.38 -10.39
C ILE A 282 4.48 9.80 -8.99
N ASN A 283 3.82 10.38 -8.00
CA ASN A 283 4.08 10.12 -6.58
C ASN A 283 3.69 8.73 -6.06
N ASN A 284 2.77 8.01 -6.72
CA ASN A 284 2.32 6.68 -6.30
C ASN A 284 3.04 5.53 -7.03
N ASN A 285 4.02 5.85 -7.89
CA ASN A 285 4.80 4.89 -8.67
C ASN A 285 6.31 4.99 -8.36
N THR A 286 6.67 5.07 -7.08
CA THR A 286 8.06 4.97 -6.61
C THR A 286 8.18 3.83 -5.60
N VAL A 287 7.98 2.60 -6.10
CA VAL A 287 7.67 1.45 -5.25
C VAL A 287 8.94 0.66 -4.90
N LEU A 288 9.13 0.43 -3.60
CA LEU A 288 10.23 -0.35 -3.07
C LEU A 288 10.03 -1.85 -3.26
N GLY A 289 11.09 -2.52 -3.67
CA GLY A 289 11.26 -3.98 -3.67
C GLY A 289 12.68 -4.35 -3.28
N PHE A 290 13.02 -5.63 -3.38
CA PHE A 290 14.32 -6.16 -2.96
C PHE A 290 14.80 -7.25 -3.92
N ASP A 291 16.11 -7.32 -4.12
CA ASP A 291 16.71 -8.43 -4.84
C ASP A 291 17.03 -9.65 -3.96
N ALA A 292 17.59 -10.70 -4.56
CA ALA A 292 17.88 -11.95 -3.87
C ALA A 292 18.92 -11.79 -2.77
N GLU A 293 19.76 -10.76 -2.84
CA GLU A 293 20.75 -10.40 -1.82
C GLU A 293 20.16 -9.46 -0.75
N GLY A 294 18.88 -9.09 -0.86
CA GLY A 294 18.19 -8.19 0.05
C GLY A 294 18.53 -6.71 -0.15
N ARG A 295 19.14 -6.33 -1.29
CA ARG A 295 19.42 -4.92 -1.60
C ARG A 295 18.13 -4.23 -2.04
N ALA A 296 17.95 -2.99 -1.60
CA ALA A 296 16.80 -2.18 -1.98
C ALA A 296 16.82 -1.85 -3.49
N VAL A 297 15.67 -2.03 -4.13
CA VAL A 297 15.40 -1.67 -5.53
C VAL A 297 14.14 -0.80 -5.56
N ILE A 298 14.22 0.36 -6.20
CA ILE A 298 13.06 1.25 -6.41
C ILE A 298 12.64 1.14 -7.86
N THR A 299 11.40 0.70 -8.11
CA THR A 299 10.78 0.73 -9.44
C THR A 299 10.02 2.03 -9.61
N TYR A 300 10.25 2.74 -10.72
CA TYR A 300 9.58 3.99 -11.03
C TYR A 300 9.51 4.24 -12.53
N HIS A 301 8.92 5.36 -12.93
CA HIS A 301 8.93 5.79 -14.33
C HIS A 301 9.27 7.27 -14.47
N LYS A 302 9.85 7.60 -15.63
CA LYS A 302 10.14 8.97 -16.07
C LYS A 302 10.16 9.00 -17.60
N PHE A 303 10.29 10.20 -18.16
CA PHE A 303 10.51 10.36 -19.60
C PHE A 303 11.97 10.05 -19.97
N ASP A 304 12.14 9.31 -21.06
CA ASP A 304 13.45 9.18 -21.72
C ASP A 304 13.81 10.46 -22.51
N SER A 305 14.99 10.48 -23.14
CA SER A 305 15.46 11.62 -23.92
C SER A 305 14.60 11.94 -25.16
N ALA A 306 13.77 10.99 -25.61
CA ALA A 306 12.81 11.18 -26.70
C ALA A 306 11.42 11.58 -26.19
N GLY A 307 11.23 11.70 -24.86
CA GLY A 307 9.98 12.09 -24.24
C GLY A 307 8.98 10.94 -24.05
N ASN A 308 9.38 9.67 -24.24
CA ASN A 308 8.52 8.53 -23.98
C ASN A 308 8.55 8.17 -22.50
N THR A 309 7.42 7.75 -21.94
CA THR A 309 7.36 7.18 -20.59
C THR A 309 8.08 5.82 -20.59
N GLN A 310 9.08 5.66 -19.73
CA GLN A 310 9.78 4.38 -19.53
C GLN A 310 9.82 4.00 -18.06
N ILE A 311 9.90 2.70 -17.81
CA ILE A 311 10.16 2.09 -16.52
C ILE A 311 11.67 2.11 -16.25
N TYR A 312 12.02 2.50 -15.04
CA TYR A 312 13.37 2.45 -14.51
C TYR A 312 13.39 1.68 -13.19
N VAL A 313 14.54 1.09 -12.91
CA VAL A 313 14.87 0.57 -11.58
C VAL A 313 16.13 1.26 -11.07
N ALA A 314 16.10 1.66 -9.80
CA ALA A 314 17.28 2.14 -9.09
C ALA A 314 17.63 1.15 -7.99
N ARG A 315 18.83 0.57 -8.02
CA ARG A 315 19.32 -0.36 -6.99
C ARG A 315 20.47 0.25 -6.23
N ARG A 316 20.48 0.08 -4.90
CA ARG A 316 21.65 0.45 -4.10
C ARG A 316 22.79 -0.55 -4.31
N GLU A 317 23.91 -0.08 -4.86
CA GLU A 317 25.18 -0.81 -4.97
C GLU A 317 26.20 -0.28 -3.97
N THR A 318 27.45 -0.74 -3.96
CA THR A 318 28.47 -0.23 -3.03
C THR A 318 28.82 1.25 -3.28
N LYS A 319 28.91 1.66 -4.55
CA LYS A 319 29.38 3.02 -4.94
C LYS A 319 28.29 4.09 -5.02
N GLY A 320 27.01 3.70 -4.99
CA GLY A 320 25.88 4.62 -5.05
C GLY A 320 24.63 3.89 -5.49
N TRP A 321 23.66 4.66 -5.99
CA TRP A 321 22.52 4.13 -6.72
C TRP A 321 22.91 3.87 -8.17
N HIS A 322 22.65 2.66 -8.65
CA HIS A 322 22.74 2.30 -10.06
C HIS A 322 21.33 2.31 -10.65
N ILE A 323 21.13 3.13 -11.68
CA ILE A 323 19.85 3.33 -12.36
C ILE A 323 19.91 2.67 -13.73
N ALA A 324 18.92 1.83 -14.03
CA ALA A 324 18.78 1.18 -15.32
C ALA A 324 17.37 1.41 -15.89
N GLN A 325 17.29 1.69 -17.19
CA GLN A 325 16.03 1.69 -17.92
C GLN A 325 15.64 0.25 -18.23
N VAL A 326 14.41 -0.13 -17.91
CA VAL A 326 13.91 -1.50 -18.06
C VAL A 326 13.02 -1.66 -19.29
N SER A 327 12.19 -0.65 -19.60
CA SER A 327 11.36 -0.68 -20.80
C SER A 327 12.01 0.07 -21.97
N HIS A 328 11.66 -0.30 -23.20
CA HIS A 328 12.11 0.39 -24.41
C HIS A 328 10.93 0.70 -25.34
N TRP A 329 9.86 1.24 -24.76
CA TRP A 329 8.64 1.55 -25.48
C TRP A 329 8.84 2.71 -26.45
N LYS A 330 8.18 2.65 -27.61
CA LYS A 330 8.23 3.71 -28.62
C LYS A 330 6.84 4.32 -28.77
N ASN A 331 6.79 5.65 -28.90
CA ASN A 331 5.55 6.41 -29.12
C ASN A 331 4.53 6.23 -27.98
N TYR A 332 5.00 6.02 -26.75
CA TYR A 332 4.15 5.94 -25.57
C TYR A 332 4.55 7.05 -24.60
N ARG A 333 3.61 7.93 -24.28
CA ARG A 333 3.79 9.00 -23.31
C ARG A 333 2.50 9.16 -22.52
N TRP A 334 2.57 8.87 -21.24
CA TRP A 334 1.53 9.25 -20.29
C TRP A 334 1.80 10.70 -19.84
N ASP A 335 1.20 11.65 -20.55
CA ASP A 335 1.32 13.09 -20.28
C ASP A 335 0.27 13.52 -19.25
N PHE A 336 0.48 13.11 -17.99
CA PHE A 336 -0.43 13.45 -16.90
C PHE A 336 -0.22 14.89 -16.42
N GLY A 337 -1.29 15.49 -15.90
CA GLY A 337 -1.20 16.77 -15.20
C GLY A 337 -2.52 17.18 -14.54
N GLY A 338 -2.42 18.18 -13.66
CA GLY A 338 -3.53 18.70 -12.88
C GLY A 338 -3.59 18.18 -11.43
N GLY A 339 -4.65 18.57 -10.73
CA GLY A 339 -4.93 18.14 -9.35
C GLY A 339 -6.04 17.08 -9.26
N GLY A 340 -6.29 16.62 -8.04
CA GLY A 340 -7.28 15.59 -7.71
C GLY A 340 -6.88 14.18 -8.16
N SER A 341 -7.81 13.23 -8.04
CA SER A 341 -7.58 11.83 -8.45
C SER A 341 -7.42 11.70 -9.96
N LEU A 342 -6.24 11.26 -10.41
CA LEU A 342 -5.94 11.03 -11.82
C LEU A 342 -6.33 9.62 -12.26
N ASN A 343 -6.86 9.50 -13.49
CA ASN A 343 -6.97 8.21 -14.14
C ASN A 343 -5.58 7.80 -14.65
N ALA A 344 -4.96 6.82 -14.00
CA ALA A 344 -3.59 6.42 -14.32
C ALA A 344 -3.54 5.38 -15.43
N GLU A 345 -2.62 5.58 -16.38
CA GLU A 345 -2.35 4.63 -17.46
C GLU A 345 -1.27 3.62 -17.08
N LEU A 346 -0.51 3.90 -16.02
CA LEU A 346 0.68 3.16 -15.65
C LEU A 346 0.74 2.96 -14.14
N PHE A 347 1.00 1.72 -13.72
CA PHE A 347 1.31 1.37 -12.33
C PHE A 347 2.58 0.51 -12.30
N VAL A 348 3.39 0.69 -11.26
CA VAL A 348 4.57 -0.14 -11.02
C VAL A 348 4.45 -0.84 -9.67
N SER A 349 5.09 -1.99 -9.53
CA SER A 349 5.27 -2.69 -8.26
C SER A 349 6.75 -2.77 -7.89
N GLY A 350 7.04 -3.09 -6.63
CA GLY A 350 8.40 -3.34 -6.18
C GLY A 350 9.01 -4.51 -6.95
N ALA A 351 10.30 -4.42 -7.28
CA ALA A 351 11.00 -5.53 -7.90
C ALA A 351 11.11 -6.72 -6.93
N GLU A 352 10.99 -7.94 -7.47
CA GLU A 352 11.01 -9.18 -6.71
C GLU A 352 12.07 -10.15 -7.26
N PRO A 353 12.71 -10.99 -6.43
CA PRO A 353 13.60 -12.04 -6.92
C PRO A 353 12.85 -13.04 -7.80
N ALA A 354 13.41 -13.38 -8.97
CA ALA A 354 12.82 -14.34 -9.91
C ALA A 354 13.64 -15.65 -10.03
N GLY A 355 14.65 -15.83 -9.15
CA GLY A 355 15.57 -16.97 -9.18
C GLY A 355 16.62 -16.88 -10.28
N LYS A 356 17.65 -17.74 -10.23
CA LYS A 356 18.72 -17.85 -11.25
C LYS A 356 19.41 -16.52 -11.62
N GLY A 357 19.61 -15.62 -10.66
CA GLY A 357 20.21 -14.31 -10.91
C GLY A 357 19.32 -13.38 -11.74
N LEU A 358 18.00 -13.51 -11.62
CA LEU A 358 17.01 -12.66 -12.28
C LEU A 358 16.16 -11.92 -11.25
N LEU A 359 15.69 -10.74 -11.67
CA LEU A 359 14.72 -9.91 -10.99
C LEU A 359 13.48 -9.77 -11.87
N ARG A 360 12.31 -9.83 -11.27
CA ARG A 360 11.03 -9.52 -11.92
C ARG A 360 10.60 -8.12 -11.51
N VAL A 361 10.22 -7.31 -12.49
CA VAL A 361 9.71 -5.95 -12.31
C VAL A 361 8.28 -5.90 -12.86
N PRO A 362 7.25 -6.02 -11.98
CA PRO A 362 5.86 -6.05 -12.40
C PRO A 362 5.35 -4.64 -12.70
N VAL A 363 4.65 -4.50 -13.83
CA VAL A 363 4.13 -3.22 -14.34
C VAL A 363 2.73 -3.45 -14.92
N ILE A 364 1.84 -2.47 -14.78
CA ILE A 364 0.56 -2.45 -15.50
C ILE A 364 0.57 -1.23 -16.40
N ARG A 365 0.45 -1.43 -17.71
CA ARG A 365 0.34 -0.35 -18.71
C ARG A 365 -0.96 -0.49 -19.49
N LEU A 366 -1.78 0.56 -19.48
CA LEU A 366 -3.07 0.62 -20.17
C LEU A 366 -3.96 -0.59 -19.83
N GLY A 367 -3.97 -0.98 -18.55
CA GLY A 367 -4.69 -2.14 -18.04
C GLY A 367 -4.05 -3.50 -18.31
N GLN A 368 -3.01 -3.60 -19.13
CA GLN A 368 -2.27 -4.85 -19.37
C GLN A 368 -1.16 -5.02 -18.32
N SER A 369 -1.19 -6.13 -17.59
CA SER A 369 -0.07 -6.53 -16.73
C SER A 369 1.10 -7.06 -17.56
N ILE A 370 2.31 -6.64 -17.21
CA ILE A 370 3.56 -6.92 -17.90
C ILE A 370 4.60 -7.24 -16.82
N ASP A 371 5.33 -8.34 -16.99
CA ASP A 371 6.56 -8.59 -16.24
C ASP A 371 7.75 -8.24 -17.11
N PHE A 372 8.63 -7.39 -16.60
CA PHE A 372 9.99 -7.31 -17.10
C PHE A 372 10.87 -8.24 -16.30
N ILE A 373 11.60 -9.11 -16.98
CA ILE A 373 12.63 -9.96 -16.39
C ILE A 373 13.97 -9.30 -16.68
N VAL A 374 14.70 -8.94 -15.63
CA VAL A 374 15.99 -8.25 -15.72
C VAL A 374 17.08 -9.08 -15.07
N ARG A 375 18.32 -8.95 -15.52
CA ARG A 375 19.47 -9.60 -14.87
C ARG A 375 19.75 -8.95 -13.52
N ALA A 376 19.94 -9.75 -12.48
CA ALA A 376 20.18 -9.26 -11.14
C ALA A 376 21.62 -8.72 -10.93
N ASP A 377 22.54 -8.91 -11.87
CA ASP A 377 23.88 -8.31 -11.81
C ASP A 377 23.90 -6.96 -12.55
N THR A 378 23.38 -6.88 -13.77
CA THR A 378 23.47 -5.68 -14.63
C THR A 378 22.22 -4.82 -14.66
N LEU A 379 21.07 -5.33 -14.21
CA LEU A 379 19.73 -4.73 -14.37
C LEU A 379 19.27 -4.59 -15.83
N GLU A 380 19.97 -5.23 -16.78
CA GLU A 380 19.55 -5.26 -18.18
C GLU A 380 18.32 -6.14 -18.37
N THR A 381 17.38 -5.66 -19.18
CA THR A 381 16.17 -6.41 -19.52
C THR A 381 16.50 -7.60 -20.41
N VAL A 382 16.08 -8.78 -19.96
CA VAL A 382 16.14 -10.05 -20.69
C VAL A 382 14.86 -10.27 -21.49
N GLU A 383 13.71 -9.98 -20.87
CA GLU A 383 12.39 -10.27 -21.43
C GLU A 383 11.37 -9.22 -20.95
N GLU A 384 10.51 -8.78 -21.85
CA GLU A 384 9.24 -8.11 -21.53
C GLU A 384 8.12 -9.07 -21.93
N LYS A 385 7.28 -9.48 -20.99
CA LYS A 385 6.18 -10.41 -21.28
C LYS A 385 4.85 -9.95 -20.70
N PRO A 386 3.75 -10.01 -21.48
CA PRO A 386 2.41 -9.84 -20.95
C PRO A 386 2.09 -10.94 -19.93
N VAL A 387 1.36 -10.57 -18.88
CA VAL A 387 0.89 -11.48 -17.84
C VAL A 387 -0.61 -11.33 -17.65
N VAL A 388 -1.27 -12.45 -17.35
CA VAL A 388 -2.70 -12.44 -17.00
C VAL A 388 -2.82 -12.22 -15.49
N SER A 389 -3.26 -11.02 -15.11
CA SER A 389 -3.45 -10.65 -13.69
C SER A 389 -4.57 -11.45 -13.03
N LEU A 390 -4.63 -11.42 -11.70
CA LEU A 390 -5.79 -11.95 -10.98
C LEU A 390 -7.08 -11.27 -11.45
N ALA A 391 -7.07 -9.94 -11.61
CA ALA A 391 -8.22 -9.20 -12.12
C ALA A 391 -8.66 -9.69 -13.52
N ASP A 392 -7.73 -9.96 -14.44
CA ASP A 392 -8.06 -10.46 -15.79
C ASP A 392 -8.63 -11.87 -15.78
N ARG A 393 -8.20 -12.73 -14.85
CA ARG A 393 -8.81 -14.04 -14.63
C ARG A 393 -10.23 -13.89 -14.11
N LEU A 394 -10.42 -13.02 -13.13
CA LEU A 394 -11.70 -12.80 -12.47
C LEU A 394 -12.74 -12.08 -13.34
N LYS A 395 -12.33 -11.23 -14.30
CA LYS A 395 -13.22 -10.63 -15.30
C LYS A 395 -14.00 -11.67 -16.12
N LYS A 396 -13.54 -12.92 -16.18
CA LYS A 396 -14.25 -14.01 -16.86
C LYS A 396 -15.47 -14.51 -16.09
N THR A 397 -15.51 -14.28 -14.78
CA THR A 397 -16.55 -14.79 -13.86
C THR A 397 -17.31 -13.68 -13.16
N ILE A 398 -16.71 -12.52 -12.96
CA ILE A 398 -17.31 -11.35 -12.35
C ILE A 398 -17.70 -10.37 -13.46
N ALA A 399 -18.98 -10.03 -13.52
CA ALA A 399 -19.48 -9.05 -14.47
C ALA A 399 -18.87 -7.67 -14.20
N VAL A 400 -18.34 -7.05 -15.25
CA VAL A 400 -17.82 -5.67 -15.23
C VAL A 400 -18.66 -4.85 -16.21
N PRO A 401 -19.57 -3.99 -15.72
CA PRO A 401 -20.36 -3.12 -16.59
C PRO A 401 -19.48 -2.19 -17.43
N ASP A 402 -20.03 -1.73 -18.55
CA ASP A 402 -19.35 -0.80 -19.45
C ASP A 402 -18.92 0.48 -18.71
N GLY A 403 -17.68 0.93 -19.00
CA GLY A 403 -17.08 2.09 -18.34
C GLY A 403 -16.61 1.85 -16.90
N MET A 404 -16.68 0.62 -16.39
CA MET A 404 -16.11 0.24 -15.09
C MET A 404 -14.82 -0.56 -15.24
N GLN A 405 -14.03 -0.55 -14.18
CA GLN A 405 -12.88 -1.42 -13.99
C GLN A 405 -13.15 -2.41 -12.84
N LEU A 406 -12.57 -3.61 -12.94
CA LEU A 406 -12.56 -4.55 -11.83
C LEU A 406 -11.43 -4.16 -10.86
N ASN A 407 -11.79 -3.83 -9.64
CA ASN A 407 -10.85 -3.56 -8.55
C ASN A 407 -10.68 -4.85 -7.75
N VAL A 408 -9.45 -5.13 -7.32
CA VAL A 408 -9.13 -6.30 -6.51
C VAL A 408 -8.21 -5.85 -5.37
N VAL A 409 -8.49 -6.32 -4.16
CA VAL A 409 -7.55 -6.30 -3.04
C VAL A 409 -7.39 -7.72 -2.50
N ASP A 410 -6.19 -8.10 -2.12
CA ASP A 410 -5.88 -9.43 -1.63
C ASP A 410 -5.19 -9.39 -0.26
N ALA A 411 -5.27 -10.51 0.45
CA ALA A 411 -4.59 -10.71 1.71
C ALA A 411 -4.17 -12.17 1.85
N ALA A 412 -2.97 -12.39 2.37
CA ALA A 412 -2.48 -13.73 2.64
C ALA A 412 -3.42 -14.49 3.59
N GLY A 413 -3.65 -15.76 3.28
CA GLY A 413 -4.32 -16.72 4.15
C GLY A 413 -3.33 -17.70 4.77
N ASP A 414 -3.86 -18.82 5.25
CA ASP A 414 -3.04 -19.86 5.85
C ASP A 414 -2.45 -20.78 4.76
N GLY A 415 -1.15 -21.09 4.84
CA GLY A 415 -0.47 -21.95 3.87
C GLY A 415 -0.42 -21.36 2.46
N ASP A 416 -0.98 -22.07 1.48
CA ASP A 416 -1.10 -21.64 0.08
C ASP A 416 -2.43 -20.92 -0.22
N THR A 417 -3.16 -20.53 0.82
CA THR A 417 -4.42 -19.79 0.68
C THR A 417 -4.15 -18.31 0.46
N LEU A 418 -4.84 -17.72 -0.50
CA LEU A 418 -4.94 -16.29 -0.71
C LEU A 418 -6.41 -15.89 -0.63
N TYR A 419 -6.73 -14.83 0.09
CA TYR A 419 -8.07 -14.26 0.07
C TYR A 419 -8.09 -13.04 -0.83
N ALA A 420 -9.18 -12.85 -1.57
CA ALA A 420 -9.35 -11.69 -2.42
C ALA A 420 -10.75 -11.11 -2.32
N LEU A 421 -10.83 -9.80 -2.48
CA LEU A 421 -12.06 -9.02 -2.59
C LEU A 421 -12.07 -8.39 -3.97
N ALA A 422 -13.18 -8.50 -4.69
CA ALA A 422 -13.33 -7.89 -6.01
C ALA A 422 -14.68 -7.17 -6.18
N TRP A 423 -14.65 -6.03 -6.87
CA TRP A 423 -15.84 -5.25 -7.21
C TRP A 423 -15.60 -4.39 -8.45
N ALA A 424 -16.66 -4.13 -9.21
CA ALA A 424 -16.60 -3.23 -10.36
C ALA A 424 -16.96 -1.80 -9.94
N ALA A 425 -16.19 -0.82 -10.39
CA ALA A 425 -16.52 0.59 -10.20
C ALA A 425 -15.96 1.41 -11.37
N ARG A 426 -16.54 2.58 -11.63
CA ARG A 426 -15.95 3.53 -12.59
C ARG A 426 -14.54 3.95 -12.16
N PRO A 427 -13.66 4.36 -13.08
CA PRO A 427 -12.36 4.92 -12.74
C PRO A 427 -12.50 6.23 -11.91
N PRO A 428 -11.43 6.71 -11.28
CA PRO A 428 -11.43 8.01 -10.61
C PRO A 428 -11.83 9.16 -11.54
N HIS A 429 -12.48 10.18 -10.99
CA HIS A 429 -13.03 11.30 -11.75
C HIS A 429 -12.62 12.67 -11.14
N ARG A 430 -11.32 12.85 -10.84
CA ARG A 430 -10.76 14.11 -10.30
C ARG A 430 -11.46 14.63 -9.05
N ASP A 431 -11.96 13.71 -8.23
CA ASP A 431 -12.74 14.00 -7.02
C ASP A 431 -14.02 14.80 -7.30
N GLN A 432 -14.59 14.63 -8.51
CA GLN A 432 -15.80 15.32 -8.96
C GLN A 432 -16.96 14.33 -9.16
N PRO A 433 -18.21 14.77 -8.91
CA PRO A 433 -19.40 14.03 -9.29
C PRO A 433 -19.45 13.70 -10.79
N SER A 434 -20.02 12.54 -11.15
CA SER A 434 -20.47 12.28 -12.52
C SER A 434 -21.90 12.77 -12.75
N ALA A 435 -22.29 12.92 -14.02
CA ALA A 435 -23.62 13.40 -14.41
C ALA A 435 -24.76 12.44 -14.00
N ASP A 436 -24.43 11.19 -13.76
CA ASP A 436 -25.33 10.13 -13.33
C ASP A 436 -24.74 9.34 -12.15
N ILE A 437 -25.59 8.58 -11.46
CA ILE A 437 -25.19 7.61 -10.44
C ILE A 437 -25.38 6.22 -11.05
N PRO A 438 -24.32 5.41 -11.22
CA PRO A 438 -24.48 4.06 -11.74
C PRO A 438 -25.16 3.16 -10.71
N ASP A 439 -25.77 2.08 -11.18
CA ASP A 439 -26.20 1.00 -10.30
C ASP A 439 -25.02 0.49 -9.45
N PRO A 440 -25.24 0.14 -8.17
CA PRO A 440 -24.21 -0.48 -7.36
C PRO A 440 -23.76 -1.80 -8.02
N THR A 441 -22.58 -2.30 -7.67
CA THR A 441 -22.10 -3.62 -8.14
C THR A 441 -21.95 -4.58 -6.98
N THR A 442 -21.74 -5.87 -7.29
CA THR A 442 -21.59 -6.89 -6.25
C THR A 442 -20.17 -6.89 -5.75
N LEU A 443 -20.02 -6.86 -4.43
CA LEU A 443 -18.77 -7.15 -3.75
C LEU A 443 -18.63 -8.66 -3.58
N VAL A 444 -17.56 -9.21 -4.14
CA VAL A 444 -17.30 -10.65 -4.15
C VAL A 444 -16.07 -10.93 -3.30
N PHE A 445 -16.23 -11.77 -2.28
CA PHE A 445 -15.12 -12.35 -1.52
C PHE A 445 -14.74 -13.72 -2.11
N MET A 446 -13.46 -14.01 -2.22
CA MET A 446 -12.95 -15.26 -2.78
C MET A 446 -11.88 -15.87 -1.89
N THR A 447 -11.92 -17.20 -1.82
CA THR A 447 -10.77 -18.00 -1.38
C THR A 447 -10.09 -18.53 -2.63
N LEU A 448 -8.80 -18.22 -2.76
CA LEU A 448 -7.93 -18.62 -3.85
C LEU A 448 -6.84 -19.54 -3.31
N LYS A 449 -6.31 -20.41 -4.16
CA LYS A 449 -5.14 -21.23 -3.87
C LYS A 449 -4.00 -20.83 -4.79
N THR A 450 -2.87 -20.44 -4.23
CA THR A 450 -1.68 -20.09 -5.02
C THR A 450 -1.06 -21.37 -5.61
N ALA A 451 -0.62 -21.29 -6.86
CA ALA A 451 0.15 -22.36 -7.46
C ALA A 451 1.51 -22.48 -6.73
N LYS A 452 1.94 -23.71 -6.43
CA LYS A 452 3.25 -23.99 -5.82
C LYS A 452 4.40 -23.75 -6.77
#